data_AF-A0AAD4NGE5-F1
#
_entry.id   AF-A0AAD4NGE5-F1
#
_cell.length_a   1.000
_cell.length_b   1.000
_cell.length_c   1.000
_cell.angle_alpha   90.00
_cell.angle_beta   90.00
_cell.angle_gamma   90.00
#
_symmetry.space_group_name_H-M   'P 1'
#
loop_
_entity.id
_entity.type
_entity.pdbx_description
1 polymer ?
#
loop_
_entity_poly.entity_id
_entity_poly.type
_entity_poly.pdbx_seq_one_letter_code
_entity_poly.pdbx_strand_id
1 'polypeptide(L)'
;MLSGIAASITSVYALLLHNPNSCELLLQFISALLGFGLLLVTATEAVCLRRVRAEHGDLSVCAGILNRTLSSQSKCSDIFGGLQHHLLQKTSHVHNISPIEDARDAGKIVISTILAVASLVQVCAGVVLTLYSAAENRFQLSAPHWQAIFGIFTLLLSYVYHSYCCVFFHSYFVTCVAVFCLIQAAVPWHFPVRSSSRQLFSIFGAGLCSALLALTSFGFYCWAHRYSAPWKYDRSLSNLVNSQSFWNSTLVRDKSATSGIYRYCIVPKQAYMLCERTLEFSTPYVWWTQEQVQSEVEIIQIVVLVLLTLNGCLHFLLFIYDAFGS
;
A
#
# COMPACT_ATOMS: atom_id res chain seq x y z
N MET A 1 10.53 -5.22 -14.36
CA MET A 1 11.16 -6.45 -14.92
C MET A 1 10.36 -7.70 -14.61
N LEU A 2 10.13 -8.06 -13.34
CA LEU A 2 9.32 -9.23 -12.96
C LEU A 2 7.94 -9.29 -13.65
N SER A 3 7.18 -8.18 -13.64
CA SER A 3 5.88 -8.11 -14.32
C SER A 3 5.98 -8.37 -15.83
N GLY A 4 7.02 -7.85 -16.49
CA GLY A 4 7.25 -8.08 -17.92
C GLY A 4 7.64 -9.53 -18.23
N ILE A 5 8.45 -10.17 -17.38
CA ILE A 5 8.78 -11.60 -17.52
C ILE A 5 7.52 -12.46 -17.36
N ALA A 6 6.70 -12.17 -16.34
CA ALA A 6 5.43 -12.87 -16.14
C ALA A 6 4.46 -12.68 -17.31
N ALA A 7 4.38 -11.46 -17.87
CA ALA A 7 3.61 -11.17 -19.07
C ALA A 7 4.10 -11.95 -20.31
N SER A 8 5.41 -12.03 -20.52
CA SER A 8 5.98 -12.80 -21.62
C SER A 8 5.73 -14.29 -21.47
N ILE A 9 5.91 -14.84 -20.27
CA ILE A 9 5.64 -16.26 -20.00
C ILE A 9 4.15 -16.55 -20.23
N THR A 10 3.24 -15.73 -19.68
CA THR A 10 1.78 -15.89 -19.90
C THR A 10 1.41 -15.80 -21.37
N SER A 11 1.97 -14.86 -22.13
CA SER A 11 1.70 -14.73 -23.56
C SER A 11 2.18 -15.94 -24.36
N VAL A 12 3.36 -16.48 -24.06
CA VAL A 12 3.87 -17.69 -24.73
C VAL A 12 3.02 -18.91 -24.36
N TYR A 13 2.63 -19.02 -23.09
CA TYR A 13 1.80 -20.12 -22.62
C TYR A 13 0.41 -20.13 -23.26
N ALA A 14 -0.22 -18.95 -23.38
CA ALA A 14 -1.52 -18.78 -24.03
C ALA A 14 -1.49 -19.11 -25.53
N LEU A 15 -0.34 -18.95 -26.20
CA LEU A 15 -0.17 -19.33 -27.62
C LEU A 15 0.02 -20.83 -27.83
N LEU A 16 0.52 -21.56 -26.82
CA LEU A 16 0.91 -22.96 -26.95
C LEU A 16 -0.18 -23.95 -26.51
N LEU A 17 -1.16 -23.51 -25.72
CA LEU A 17 -2.24 -24.37 -25.25
C LEU A 17 -3.53 -24.10 -26.02
N HIS A 18 -4.08 -25.18 -26.60
CA HIS A 18 -5.36 -25.12 -27.32
C HIS A 18 -6.56 -25.02 -26.37
N ASN A 19 -6.43 -25.50 -25.12
CA ASN A 19 -7.46 -25.46 -24.09
C ASN A 19 -6.91 -24.85 -22.80
N PRO A 20 -7.67 -23.96 -22.13
CA PRO A 20 -7.23 -23.34 -20.89
C PRO A 20 -7.16 -24.37 -19.76
N ASN A 21 -6.05 -24.37 -19.03
CA ASN A 21 -5.84 -25.23 -17.86
C ASN A 21 -5.79 -24.39 -16.57
N SER A 22 -6.05 -24.99 -15.40
CA SER A 22 -5.98 -24.33 -14.09
C SER A 22 -4.64 -23.64 -13.82
N CYS A 23 -3.54 -24.18 -14.36
CA CYS A 23 -2.22 -23.57 -14.28
C CYS A 23 -2.15 -22.25 -15.06
N GLU A 24 -2.77 -22.19 -16.24
CA GLU A 24 -2.83 -20.98 -17.06
C GLU A 24 -3.69 -19.90 -16.40
N LEU A 25 -4.83 -20.28 -15.82
CA LEU A 25 -5.67 -19.37 -15.03
C LEU A 25 -4.87 -18.72 -13.89
N LEU A 26 -4.11 -19.52 -13.13
CA LEU A 26 -3.27 -19.02 -12.05
C LEU A 26 -2.18 -18.07 -12.57
N LEU A 27 -1.52 -18.44 -13.68
CA LEU A 27 -0.44 -17.65 -14.27
C LEU A 27 -0.97 -16.29 -14.78
N GLN A 28 -2.13 -16.28 -15.45
CA GLN A 28 -2.81 -15.07 -15.93
C GLN A 28 -3.24 -14.18 -14.75
N PHE A 29 -3.77 -14.78 -13.69
CA PHE A 29 -4.13 -14.05 -12.47
C PHE A 29 -2.91 -13.39 -11.81
N ILE A 30 -1.80 -14.13 -11.64
CA ILE A 30 -0.55 -13.60 -11.09
C ILE A 30 0.00 -12.48 -11.99
N SER A 31 -0.02 -12.66 -13.31
CA SER A 31 0.42 -11.64 -14.27
C SER A 31 -0.43 -10.37 -14.20
N ALA A 32 -1.76 -10.50 -14.09
CA ALA A 32 -2.67 -9.37 -13.89
C ALA A 32 -2.39 -8.64 -12.57
N LEU A 33 -2.13 -9.38 -11.48
CA LEU A 33 -1.81 -8.82 -10.18
C LEU A 33 -0.46 -8.07 -10.18
N LEU A 34 0.56 -8.63 -10.80
CA LEU A 34 1.86 -7.97 -11.00
C LEU A 34 1.75 -6.75 -11.93
N GLY A 35 0.93 -6.85 -12.98
CA GLY A 35 0.60 -5.73 -13.86
C GLY A 35 -0.08 -4.59 -13.10
N PHE A 36 -1.01 -4.91 -12.21
CA PHE A 36 -1.72 -3.93 -11.40
C PHE A 36 -0.80 -3.24 -10.40
N GLY A 37 0.08 -3.99 -9.74
CA GLY A 37 1.11 -3.42 -8.89
C GLY A 37 2.03 -2.46 -9.67
N LEU A 38 2.45 -2.85 -10.87
CA LEU A 38 3.27 -1.98 -11.74
C LEU A 38 2.51 -0.71 -12.18
N LEU A 39 1.22 -0.84 -12.50
CA LEU A 39 0.35 0.29 -12.86
C LEU A 39 0.27 1.29 -11.70
N LEU A 40 0.03 0.82 -10.47
CA LEU A 40 -0.02 1.70 -9.31
C LEU A 40 1.30 2.45 -9.10
N VAL A 41 2.43 1.75 -9.14
CA VAL A 41 3.76 2.35 -8.94
C VAL A 41 4.07 3.37 -10.05
N THR A 42 3.84 3.03 -11.31
CA THR A 42 4.17 3.91 -12.45
C THR A 42 3.19 5.07 -12.61
N ALA A 43 1.89 4.86 -12.36
CA ALA A 43 0.90 5.94 -12.34
C ALA A 43 1.16 6.92 -11.19
N THR A 44 1.46 6.42 -9.99
CA THR A 44 1.83 7.28 -8.85
C THR A 44 3.09 8.06 -9.13
N GLU A 45 4.14 7.43 -9.68
CA GLU A 45 5.36 8.13 -10.08
C GLU A 45 5.07 9.21 -11.14
N ALA A 46 4.30 8.89 -12.20
CA ALA A 46 3.97 9.84 -13.26
C ALA A 46 3.16 11.04 -12.75
N VAL A 47 2.15 10.78 -11.90
CA VAL A 47 1.35 11.85 -11.25
C VAL A 47 2.23 12.69 -10.34
N CYS A 48 3.11 12.06 -9.56
CA CYS A 48 3.95 12.75 -8.60
C CYS A 48 5.06 13.57 -9.26
N LEU A 49 5.70 13.08 -10.31
CA LEU A 49 6.67 13.86 -11.10
C LEU A 49 6.01 15.09 -11.73
N ARG A 50 4.77 14.97 -12.25
CA ARG A 50 4.03 16.11 -12.79
C ARG A 50 3.67 17.13 -11.70
N ARG A 51 3.26 16.64 -10.53
CA ARG A 51 2.82 17.49 -9.42
C ARG A 51 3.96 18.21 -8.71
N VAL A 52 5.12 17.56 -8.55
CA VAL A 52 6.32 18.18 -7.96
C VAL A 52 6.84 19.32 -8.86
N ARG A 53 6.71 19.19 -10.19
CA ARG A 53 7.14 20.21 -11.15
C ARG A 53 6.20 21.43 -11.23
N ALA A 54 4.98 21.32 -10.71
CA ALA A 54 4.11 22.48 -10.53
C ALA A 54 4.53 23.22 -9.25
N GLU A 55 4.50 24.57 -9.25
CA GLU A 55 5.01 25.47 -8.19
C GLU A 55 4.55 25.21 -6.73
N HIS A 56 3.67 24.24 -6.48
CA HIS A 56 3.20 23.84 -5.14
C HIS A 56 3.67 22.42 -4.74
N GLY A 57 4.70 21.89 -5.41
CA GLY A 57 5.14 20.50 -5.33
C GLY A 57 5.77 20.07 -4.01
N ASP A 58 6.47 20.98 -3.34
CA ASP A 58 7.33 20.65 -2.20
C ASP A 58 6.54 20.18 -0.96
N LEU A 59 5.30 20.67 -0.79
CA LEU A 59 4.43 20.31 0.34
C LEU A 59 3.58 19.04 0.09
N SER A 60 3.71 18.43 -1.09
CA SER A 60 2.84 17.32 -1.49
C SER A 60 3.38 15.96 -1.07
N VAL A 61 2.48 15.02 -0.74
CA VAL A 61 2.79 13.58 -0.53
C VAL A 61 3.68 13.00 -1.64
N CYS A 62 3.54 13.54 -2.84
CA CYS A 62 4.31 13.17 -4.01
C CYS A 62 5.81 13.43 -3.87
N ALA A 63 6.22 14.51 -3.20
CA ALA A 63 7.64 14.73 -2.90
C ALA A 63 8.19 13.62 -1.99
N GLY A 64 7.37 13.07 -1.09
CA GLY A 64 7.78 12.06 -0.12
C GLY A 64 7.95 10.70 -0.74
N ILE A 65 6.96 10.33 -1.57
CA ILE A 65 7.02 9.12 -2.39
C ILE A 65 8.27 9.18 -3.29
N LEU A 66 8.50 10.30 -3.98
CA LEU A 66 9.64 10.45 -4.89
C LEU A 66 10.98 10.33 -4.15
N ASN A 67 11.10 10.98 -3.00
CA ASN A 67 12.32 10.95 -2.19
C ASN A 67 12.62 9.53 -1.66
N ARG A 68 11.60 8.78 -1.24
CA ARG A 68 11.77 7.38 -0.80
C ARG A 68 12.20 6.46 -1.95
N THR A 69 11.68 6.71 -3.14
CA THR A 69 12.08 5.96 -4.33
C THR A 69 13.45 6.36 -4.85
N LEU A 70 14.02 7.48 -4.41
CA LEU A 70 15.24 8.07 -4.99
C LEU A 70 16.47 7.17 -4.84
N SER A 71 16.62 6.47 -3.72
CA SER A 71 17.74 5.51 -3.52
C SER A 71 17.59 4.21 -4.32
N SER A 72 16.35 3.78 -4.58
CA SER A 72 16.05 2.63 -5.44
C SER A 72 16.16 3.01 -6.91
N GLN A 73 15.72 4.23 -7.26
CA GLN A 73 15.85 4.81 -8.58
C GLN A 73 17.31 5.05 -8.94
N SER A 74 18.17 5.53 -8.02
CA SER A 74 19.59 5.73 -8.32
C SER A 74 20.27 4.41 -8.71
N LYS A 75 20.02 3.33 -7.95
CA LYS A 75 20.49 1.97 -8.27
C LYS A 75 19.98 1.47 -9.63
N CYS A 76 18.72 1.77 -9.98
CA CYS A 76 18.19 1.44 -11.31
C CYS A 76 18.75 2.33 -12.42
N SER A 77 19.04 3.59 -12.12
CA SER A 77 19.60 4.56 -13.06
C SER A 77 21.03 4.20 -13.43
N ASP A 78 21.77 3.50 -12.57
CA ASP A 78 23.11 3.01 -12.94
C ASP A 78 23.02 1.90 -13.99
N ILE A 79 21.98 1.06 -13.95
CA ILE A 79 21.76 -0.05 -14.88
C ILE A 79 21.27 0.45 -16.25
N PHE A 80 20.29 1.36 -16.26
CA PHE A 80 19.72 1.91 -17.49
C PHE A 80 20.36 3.22 -17.95
N GLY A 81 21.25 3.81 -17.13
CA GLY A 81 21.85 5.12 -17.36
C GLY A 81 22.72 5.14 -18.60
N GLY A 82 23.43 4.05 -18.89
CA GLY A 82 24.20 3.92 -20.14
C GLY A 82 23.30 4.00 -21.39
N LEU A 83 22.15 3.32 -21.37
CA LEU A 83 21.19 3.34 -22.47
C LEU A 83 20.51 4.72 -22.58
N GLN A 84 20.14 5.31 -21.45
CA GLN A 84 19.49 6.61 -21.39
C GLN A 84 20.44 7.73 -21.86
N HIS A 85 21.72 7.67 -21.49
CA HIS A 85 22.73 8.62 -21.94
C HIS A 85 22.99 8.49 -23.45
N HIS A 86 22.97 7.28 -23.98
CA HIS A 86 23.16 7.02 -25.41
C HIS A 86 21.98 7.50 -26.27
N LEU A 87 20.75 7.38 -25.76
CA LEU A 87 19.54 7.91 -26.41
C LEU A 87 19.47 9.44 -26.32
N LEU A 88 19.85 10.02 -25.17
CA LEU A 88 19.89 11.47 -24.96
C LEU A 88 20.99 12.15 -25.80
N GLN A 89 22.16 11.54 -25.93
CA GLN A 89 23.24 12.07 -26.78
C GLN A 89 22.86 12.07 -28.27
N LYS A 90 22.10 11.07 -28.72
CA LYS A 90 21.64 11.00 -30.11
C LYS A 90 20.51 11.98 -30.41
N THR A 91 19.71 12.34 -29.42
CA THR A 91 18.58 13.28 -29.56
C THR A 91 18.98 14.74 -29.32
N SER A 92 19.93 15.03 -28.42
CA SER A 92 20.41 16.41 -28.21
C SER A 92 21.18 16.96 -29.41
N HIS A 93 21.80 16.09 -30.21
CA HIS A 93 22.50 16.50 -31.42
C HIS A 93 21.55 17.00 -32.53
N VAL A 94 20.26 16.66 -32.46
CA VAL A 94 19.24 16.95 -33.48
C VAL A 94 18.37 18.16 -33.14
N HIS A 95 18.25 18.51 -31.86
CA HIS A 95 17.49 19.67 -31.40
C HIS A 95 18.31 20.45 -30.37
N ASN A 96 18.83 21.62 -30.78
CA ASN A 96 19.55 22.60 -29.94
C ASN A 96 18.66 23.17 -28.81
N ILE A 97 18.26 22.36 -27.83
CA ILE A 97 17.31 22.74 -26.78
C ILE A 97 17.89 22.41 -25.39
N SER A 98 18.16 23.49 -24.63
CA SER A 98 18.17 23.70 -23.15
C SER A 98 18.85 22.65 -22.22
N PRO A 99 19.04 22.92 -20.91
CA PRO A 99 20.04 22.22 -20.09
C PRO A 99 19.73 20.72 -19.88
N ILE A 100 20.79 19.91 -19.79
CA ILE A 100 20.77 18.43 -19.74
C ILE A 100 19.88 17.86 -18.62
N GLU A 101 19.71 18.59 -17.52
CA GLU A 101 18.88 18.19 -16.37
C GLU A 101 17.37 18.20 -16.70
N ASP A 102 16.90 19.25 -17.39
CA ASP A 102 15.49 19.35 -17.80
C ASP A 102 15.08 18.25 -18.79
N ALA A 103 16.00 17.86 -19.68
CA ALA A 103 15.79 16.80 -20.65
C ALA A 103 15.75 15.41 -19.99
N ARG A 104 16.59 15.17 -18.98
CA ARG A 104 16.61 13.90 -18.22
C ARG A 104 15.29 13.71 -17.47
N ASP A 105 14.77 14.74 -16.82
CA ASP A 105 13.56 14.65 -16.04
C ASP A 105 12.29 14.63 -16.90
N ALA A 106 12.28 15.32 -18.05
CA ALA A 106 11.24 15.14 -19.06
C ALA A 106 11.19 13.68 -19.57
N GLY A 107 12.37 13.07 -19.81
CA GLY A 107 12.48 11.67 -20.19
C GLY A 107 11.88 10.70 -19.17
N LYS A 108 12.10 10.94 -17.88
CA LYS A 108 11.50 10.13 -16.80
C LYS A 108 9.97 10.17 -16.81
N ILE A 109 9.38 11.36 -17.00
CA ILE A 109 7.91 11.52 -17.06
C ILE A 109 7.35 10.73 -18.25
N VAL A 110 7.99 10.83 -19.41
CA VAL A 110 7.55 10.11 -20.62
C VAL A 110 7.65 8.60 -20.41
N ILE A 111 8.79 8.10 -19.92
CA ILE A 111 8.99 6.66 -19.67
C ILE A 111 7.98 6.14 -18.64
N SER A 112 7.81 6.83 -17.52
CA SER A 112 6.86 6.45 -16.46
C SER A 112 5.42 6.46 -16.98
N THR A 113 5.06 7.44 -17.80
CA THR A 113 3.73 7.49 -18.44
C THR A 113 3.52 6.33 -19.43
N ILE A 114 4.52 6.02 -20.27
CA ILE A 114 4.44 4.88 -21.21
C ILE A 114 4.31 3.57 -20.45
N LEU A 115 5.09 3.39 -19.38
CA LEU A 115 5.00 2.21 -18.51
C LEU A 115 3.64 2.10 -17.80
N ALA A 116 3.05 3.22 -17.38
CA ALA A 116 1.70 3.25 -16.81
C ALA A 116 0.65 2.83 -17.85
N VAL A 117 0.74 3.33 -19.08
CA VAL A 117 -0.18 2.91 -20.16
C VAL A 117 0.02 1.43 -20.52
N ALA A 118 1.26 0.97 -20.66
CA ALA A 118 1.56 -0.43 -20.97
C ALA A 118 1.07 -1.39 -19.86
N SER A 119 1.27 -1.03 -18.59
CA SER A 119 0.76 -1.82 -17.46
C SER A 119 -0.75 -1.78 -17.36
N LEU A 120 -1.43 -0.67 -17.70
CA LEU A 120 -2.88 -0.63 -17.80
C LEU A 120 -3.39 -1.62 -18.86
N VAL A 121 -2.80 -1.61 -20.06
CA VAL A 121 -3.15 -2.56 -21.12
C VAL A 121 -2.90 -4.00 -20.67
N GLN A 122 -1.78 -4.28 -20.00
CA GLN A 122 -1.48 -5.60 -19.45
C GLN A 122 -2.51 -6.04 -18.40
N VAL A 123 -2.94 -5.14 -17.51
CA VAL A 123 -3.98 -5.43 -16.52
C VAL A 123 -5.31 -5.73 -17.20
N CYS A 124 -5.73 -4.89 -18.14
CA CYS A 124 -6.97 -5.11 -18.88
C CYS A 124 -6.96 -6.46 -19.63
N ALA A 125 -5.87 -6.74 -20.35
CA ALA A 125 -5.70 -8.02 -21.04
C ALA A 125 -5.69 -9.21 -20.07
N GLY A 126 -4.94 -9.10 -18.97
CA GLY A 126 -4.87 -10.14 -17.95
C GLY A 126 -6.21 -10.43 -17.28
N VAL A 127 -6.99 -9.38 -16.98
CA VAL A 127 -8.35 -9.53 -16.42
C VAL A 127 -9.28 -10.21 -17.43
N VAL A 128 -9.30 -9.78 -18.68
CA VAL A 128 -10.13 -10.40 -19.74
C VAL A 128 -9.77 -11.87 -19.92
N LEU A 129 -8.48 -12.20 -20.00
CA LEU A 129 -8.00 -13.58 -20.15
C LEU A 129 -8.36 -14.43 -18.92
N THR A 130 -8.18 -13.88 -17.71
CA THR A 130 -8.54 -14.59 -16.47
C THR A 130 -10.05 -14.88 -16.42
N LEU A 131 -10.89 -13.91 -16.82
CA LEU A 131 -12.34 -14.09 -16.87
C LEU A 131 -12.76 -15.12 -17.93
N TYR A 132 -12.16 -15.08 -19.11
CA TYR A 132 -12.38 -16.07 -20.16
C TYR A 132 -11.99 -17.47 -19.70
N SER A 133 -10.78 -17.62 -19.14
CA SER A 133 -10.27 -18.88 -18.62
C SER A 133 -11.10 -19.41 -17.45
N ALA A 134 -11.60 -18.54 -16.58
CA ALA A 134 -12.50 -18.93 -15.49
C ALA A 134 -13.87 -19.41 -16.02
N ALA A 135 -14.42 -18.74 -17.03
CA ALA A 135 -15.68 -19.12 -17.67
C ALA A 135 -15.57 -20.50 -18.34
N GLU A 136 -14.49 -20.73 -19.10
CA GLU A 136 -14.27 -21.99 -19.81
C GLU A 136 -14.02 -23.16 -18.84
N ASN A 137 -13.23 -22.94 -17.78
CA ASN A 137 -12.98 -23.93 -16.74
C ASN A 137 -14.18 -24.13 -15.79
N ARG A 138 -15.29 -23.40 -16.00
CA ARG A 138 -16.45 -23.36 -15.09
C ARG A 138 -16.04 -23.14 -13.63
N PHE A 139 -15.01 -22.31 -13.43
CA PHE A 139 -14.46 -22.08 -12.11
C PHE A 139 -15.45 -21.23 -11.31
N GLN A 140 -16.20 -21.87 -10.41
CA GLN A 140 -17.12 -21.16 -9.54
C GLN A 140 -16.32 -20.49 -8.42
N LEU A 141 -16.17 -19.17 -8.53
CA LEU A 141 -15.63 -18.31 -7.47
C LEU A 141 -16.55 -18.39 -6.24
N SER A 142 -16.25 -19.34 -5.37
CA SER A 142 -16.95 -19.50 -4.10
C SER A 142 -16.52 -18.42 -3.09
N ALA A 143 -17.37 -18.16 -2.09
CA ALA A 143 -17.11 -17.24 -0.98
C ALA A 143 -15.71 -17.34 -0.33
N PRO A 144 -15.12 -18.54 -0.08
CA PRO A 144 -13.79 -18.64 0.50
C PRO A 144 -12.67 -18.05 -0.36
N HIS A 145 -12.81 -18.05 -1.69
CA HIS A 145 -11.83 -17.41 -2.57
C HIS A 145 -11.81 -15.89 -2.34
N TRP A 146 -12.99 -15.28 -2.22
CA TRP A 146 -13.12 -13.86 -1.92
C TRP A 146 -12.59 -13.52 -0.52
N GLN A 147 -12.88 -14.36 0.48
CA GLN A 147 -12.31 -14.21 1.83
C GLN A 147 -10.78 -14.28 1.82
N ALA A 148 -10.18 -15.16 1.00
CA ALA A 148 -8.73 -15.21 0.86
C ALA A 148 -8.16 -13.94 0.24
N ILE A 149 -8.73 -13.47 -0.88
CA ILE A 149 -8.27 -12.26 -1.59
C ILE A 149 -8.36 -11.04 -0.66
N PHE A 150 -9.52 -10.82 -0.05
CA PHE A 150 -9.72 -9.71 0.87
C PHE A 150 -8.90 -9.87 2.15
N GLY A 151 -8.64 -11.10 2.61
CA GLY A 151 -7.79 -11.38 3.77
C GLY A 151 -6.32 -11.01 3.53
N ILE A 152 -5.77 -11.36 2.37
CA ILE A 152 -4.41 -10.94 1.96
C ILE A 152 -4.36 -9.41 1.86
N PHE A 153 -5.38 -8.79 1.28
CA PHE A 153 -5.46 -7.34 1.19
C PHE A 153 -5.53 -6.67 2.58
N THR A 154 -6.32 -7.19 3.52
CA THR A 154 -6.33 -6.71 4.92
C THR A 154 -4.97 -6.87 5.57
N LEU A 155 -4.24 -7.96 5.29
CA LEU A 155 -2.91 -8.19 5.85
C LEU A 155 -1.90 -7.15 5.36
N LEU A 156 -1.93 -6.81 4.07
CA LEU A 156 -1.12 -5.73 3.50
C LEU A 156 -1.49 -4.37 4.11
N LEU A 157 -2.79 -4.07 4.24
CA LEU A 157 -3.25 -2.86 4.92
C LEU A 157 -2.81 -2.83 6.38
N SER A 158 -2.80 -3.99 7.07
CA SER A 158 -2.31 -4.09 8.43
C SER A 158 -0.83 -3.71 8.52
N TYR A 159 0.01 -4.18 7.60
CA TYR A 159 1.42 -3.79 7.57
C TYR A 159 1.59 -2.26 7.47
N VAL A 160 0.82 -1.62 6.59
CA VAL A 160 0.82 -0.15 6.46
C VAL A 160 0.29 0.49 7.75
N TYR A 161 -0.82 0.01 8.29
CA TYR A 161 -1.45 0.52 9.51
C TYR A 161 -0.49 0.57 10.71
N HIS A 162 0.31 -0.49 10.90
CA HIS A 162 1.35 -0.53 11.93
C HIS A 162 2.53 0.37 11.61
N SER A 163 2.95 0.43 10.35
CA SER A 163 4.07 1.26 9.89
C SER A 163 3.84 2.76 10.05
N TYR A 164 2.58 3.20 10.08
CA TYR A 164 2.17 4.61 10.25
C TYR A 164 1.52 4.88 11.61
N CYS A 165 1.67 3.98 12.58
CA CYS A 165 1.17 4.14 13.96
C CYS A 165 -0.30 4.59 14.03
N CYS A 166 -1.18 3.97 13.24
CA CYS A 166 -2.60 4.29 13.29
C CYS A 166 -3.19 4.02 14.69
N VAL A 167 -4.37 4.58 14.97
CA VAL A 167 -5.07 4.47 16.27
C VAL A 167 -5.17 3.00 16.68
N PHE A 168 -4.65 2.59 17.85
CA PHE A 168 -4.57 1.19 18.31
C PHE A 168 -3.52 0.27 17.65
N PHE A 169 -2.45 0.79 17.04
CA PHE A 169 -1.37 -0.03 16.46
C PHE A 169 -0.79 -1.13 17.38
N HIS A 170 -0.81 -0.95 18.71
CA HIS A 170 -0.26 -1.92 19.65
C HIS A 170 -1.09 -3.19 19.80
N SER A 171 -2.38 -3.13 19.44
CA SER A 171 -3.30 -4.26 19.63
C SER A 171 -3.10 -5.37 18.60
N TYR A 172 -2.37 -5.13 17.51
CA TYR A 172 -2.26 -6.04 16.34
C TYR A 172 -3.61 -6.56 15.81
N PHE A 173 -4.71 -5.89 16.16
CA PHE A 173 -6.06 -6.39 15.96
C PHE A 173 -6.37 -6.57 14.47
N VAL A 174 -5.97 -5.61 13.65
CA VAL A 174 -6.12 -5.68 12.18
C VAL A 174 -5.39 -6.90 11.60
N THR A 175 -4.20 -7.22 12.12
CA THR A 175 -3.45 -8.42 11.73
C THR A 175 -4.19 -9.69 12.16
N CYS A 176 -4.71 -9.74 13.39
CA CYS A 176 -5.49 -10.88 13.87
C CYS A 176 -6.74 -11.12 13.00
N VAL A 177 -7.48 -10.07 12.65
CA VAL A 177 -8.65 -10.17 11.76
C VAL A 177 -8.22 -10.66 10.37
N ALA A 178 -7.14 -10.12 9.80
CA ALA A 178 -6.62 -10.57 8.51
C ALA A 178 -6.26 -12.06 8.51
N VAL A 179 -5.50 -12.51 9.51
CA VAL A 179 -5.12 -13.91 9.68
C VAL A 179 -6.35 -14.79 9.88
N PHE A 180 -7.33 -14.34 10.66
CA PHE A 180 -8.58 -15.06 10.86
C PHE A 180 -9.36 -15.26 9.54
N CYS A 181 -9.41 -14.23 8.68
CA CYS A 181 -10.05 -14.32 7.35
C CYS A 181 -9.32 -15.33 6.44
N LEU A 182 -7.99 -15.40 6.52
CA LEU A 182 -7.20 -16.39 5.77
C LEU A 182 -7.43 -17.81 6.29
N ILE A 183 -7.53 -17.98 7.62
CA ILE A 183 -7.87 -19.28 8.21
C ILE A 183 -9.28 -19.69 7.76
N GLN A 184 -10.26 -18.78 7.80
CA GLN A 184 -11.61 -19.05 7.32
C GLN A 184 -11.61 -19.51 5.86
N ALA A 185 -10.81 -18.90 4.99
CA ALA A 185 -10.73 -19.32 3.60
C ALA A 185 -10.26 -20.78 3.42
N ALA A 186 -9.50 -21.32 4.38
CA ALA A 186 -9.05 -22.71 4.40
C ALA A 186 -10.05 -23.68 5.08
N VAL A 187 -10.98 -23.18 5.91
CA VAL A 187 -11.97 -24.01 6.63
C VAL A 187 -12.79 -24.92 5.71
N PRO A 188 -13.28 -24.48 4.52
CA PRO A 188 -14.04 -25.33 3.61
C PRO A 188 -13.27 -26.54 3.07
N TRP A 189 -11.94 -26.57 3.16
CA TRP A 189 -11.15 -27.73 2.75
C TRP A 189 -11.24 -28.87 3.76
N HIS A 190 -11.52 -28.56 5.02
CA HIS A 190 -11.55 -29.55 6.09
C HIS A 190 -12.96 -29.86 6.59
N PHE A 191 -13.86 -28.88 6.54
CA PHE A 191 -15.22 -29.02 7.06
C PHE A 191 -16.27 -29.03 5.94
N PRO A 192 -17.26 -29.95 6.00
CA PRO A 192 -18.35 -29.99 5.03
C PRO A 192 -19.24 -28.75 5.14
N VAL A 193 -19.89 -28.41 4.02
CA VAL A 193 -20.65 -27.16 3.82
C VAL A 193 -21.70 -26.91 4.91
N ARG A 194 -22.36 -27.96 5.42
CA ARG A 194 -23.45 -27.86 6.43
C ARG A 194 -23.01 -28.12 7.88
N SER A 195 -21.73 -27.97 8.20
CA SER A 195 -21.29 -28.17 9.58
C SER A 195 -21.63 -26.98 10.48
N SER A 196 -22.20 -27.25 11.65
CA SER A 196 -22.44 -26.23 12.69
C SER A 196 -21.15 -25.50 13.09
N SER A 197 -20.01 -26.19 13.05
CA SER A 197 -18.69 -25.61 13.31
C SER A 197 -18.33 -24.49 12.32
N ARG A 198 -18.62 -24.66 11.02
CA ARG A 198 -18.37 -23.63 10.00
C ARG A 198 -19.27 -22.41 10.20
N GLN A 199 -20.54 -22.63 10.57
CA GLN A 199 -21.47 -21.54 10.89
C GLN A 199 -20.98 -20.75 12.11
N LEU A 200 -20.57 -21.42 13.19
CA LEU A 200 -20.02 -20.76 14.38
C LEU A 200 -18.77 -19.94 14.07
N PHE A 201 -17.86 -20.48 13.26
CA PHE A 201 -16.65 -19.75 12.84
C PHE A 201 -16.99 -18.51 12.02
N SER A 202 -18.03 -18.60 11.18
CA SER A 202 -18.51 -17.48 10.36
C SER A 202 -19.17 -16.38 11.20
N ILE A 203 -19.97 -16.76 12.21
CA ILE A 203 -20.57 -15.83 13.17
C ILE A 203 -19.48 -15.10 13.97
N PHE A 204 -18.46 -15.84 14.44
CA PHE A 204 -17.33 -15.24 15.14
C PHE A 204 -16.54 -14.28 14.24
N GLY A 205 -16.32 -14.65 12.97
CA GLY A 205 -15.72 -13.79 11.97
C GLY A 205 -16.50 -12.50 11.72
N ALA A 206 -17.83 -12.58 11.62
CA ALA A 206 -18.70 -11.40 11.51
C ALA A 206 -18.58 -10.48 12.73
N GLY A 207 -18.47 -11.06 13.94
CA GLY A 207 -18.21 -10.31 15.17
C GLY A 207 -16.87 -9.57 15.15
N LEU A 208 -15.80 -10.24 14.72
CA LEU A 208 -14.48 -9.62 14.57
C LEU A 208 -14.48 -8.49 13.52
N CYS A 209 -15.17 -8.68 12.40
CA CYS A 209 -15.30 -7.64 11.37
C CYS A 209 -16.12 -6.44 11.87
N SER A 210 -17.16 -6.68 12.66
CA SER A 210 -17.95 -5.62 13.30
C SER A 210 -17.09 -4.82 14.28
N ALA A 211 -16.25 -5.48 15.07
CA ALA A 211 -15.28 -4.83 15.95
C ALA A 211 -14.24 -4.03 15.14
N LEU A 212 -13.76 -4.53 13.99
CA LEU A 212 -12.88 -3.79 13.09
C LEU A 212 -13.56 -2.52 12.55
N LEU A 213 -14.85 -2.60 12.18
CA LEU A 213 -15.63 -1.45 11.73
C LEU A 213 -15.83 -0.43 12.85
N ALA A 214 -16.08 -0.87 14.08
CA ALA A 214 -16.15 0.01 15.24
C ALA A 214 -14.81 0.72 15.51
N LEU A 215 -13.69 -0.01 15.43
CA LEU A 215 -12.35 0.53 15.61
C LEU A 215 -11.99 1.55 14.51
N THR A 216 -12.30 1.24 13.25
CA THR A 216 -12.05 2.18 12.14
C THR A 216 -12.94 3.42 12.24
N SER A 217 -14.20 3.27 12.66
CA SER A 217 -15.11 4.39 12.95
C SER A 217 -14.58 5.28 14.08
N PHE A 218 -14.06 4.67 15.16
CA PHE A 218 -13.38 5.42 16.21
C PHE A 218 -12.11 6.11 15.71
N GLY A 219 -11.36 5.46 14.80
CA GLY A 219 -10.22 6.06 14.11
C GLY A 219 -10.61 7.32 13.34
N PHE A 220 -11.72 7.27 12.59
CA PHE A 220 -12.26 8.44 11.90
C PHE A 220 -12.71 9.54 12.87
N TYR A 221 -13.37 9.17 13.97
CA TYR A 221 -13.75 10.12 15.02
C TYR A 221 -12.52 10.84 15.58
N CYS A 222 -11.45 10.10 15.91
CA CYS A 222 -10.19 10.68 16.38
C CYS A 222 -9.55 11.61 15.34
N TRP A 223 -9.53 11.21 14.07
CA TRP A 223 -9.02 12.03 12.98
C TRP A 223 -9.84 13.33 12.82
N ALA A 224 -11.16 13.22 12.81
CA ALA A 224 -12.05 14.38 12.68
C ALA A 224 -11.93 15.33 13.88
N HIS A 225 -11.86 14.79 15.10
CA HIS A 225 -11.71 15.58 16.32
C HIS A 225 -10.39 16.37 16.33
N ARG A 226 -9.30 15.73 15.90
CA ARG A 226 -7.98 16.38 15.74
C ARG A 226 -8.03 17.57 14.78
N TYR A 227 -8.88 17.53 13.75
CA TYR A 227 -9.02 18.63 12.79
C TYR A 227 -9.99 19.73 13.27
N SER A 228 -11.09 19.34 13.93
CA SER A 228 -12.10 20.29 14.42
C SER A 228 -11.64 21.10 15.63
N ALA A 229 -10.63 20.62 16.35
CA ALA A 229 -10.07 21.31 17.49
C ALA A 229 -8.78 22.02 17.05
N PRO A 230 -8.82 23.32 16.71
CA PRO A 230 -7.63 24.13 16.44
C PRO A 230 -6.92 24.41 17.77
N TRP A 231 -6.47 23.37 18.46
CA TRP A 231 -5.48 23.56 19.50
C TRP A 231 -4.23 23.99 18.77
N LYS A 232 -3.93 25.30 18.92
CA LYS A 232 -2.59 25.86 18.79
C LYS A 232 -1.60 24.75 19.15
N TYR A 233 -0.80 24.37 18.17
CA TYR A 233 0.44 23.64 18.38
C TYR A 233 1.16 24.37 19.52
N ASP A 234 1.02 23.88 20.75
CA ASP A 234 1.54 24.60 21.89
C ASP A 234 3.05 24.42 21.79
N ARG A 235 3.71 25.52 21.44
CA ARG A 235 5.16 25.64 21.30
C ARG A 235 5.88 25.19 22.58
N SER A 236 5.15 25.02 23.69
CA SER A 236 5.59 24.39 24.93
C SER A 236 6.04 22.92 24.77
N LEU A 237 5.37 22.09 23.94
CA LEU A 237 5.77 20.69 23.75
C LEU A 237 7.04 20.57 22.90
N SER A 238 7.18 21.41 21.87
CA SER A 238 8.45 21.51 21.11
C SER A 238 9.61 22.00 21.99
N ASN A 239 9.34 22.83 23.00
CA ASN A 239 10.35 23.28 23.95
C ASN A 239 10.71 22.20 25.00
N LEU A 240 9.76 21.32 25.35
CA LEU A 240 10.00 20.14 26.19
C LEU A 240 10.72 19.01 25.42
N VAL A 241 10.47 18.86 24.12
CA VAL A 241 11.14 17.89 23.24
C VAL A 241 12.55 18.36 22.86
N ASN A 242 12.81 19.67 22.81
CA ASN A 242 14.16 20.24 22.72
C ASN A 242 14.97 20.10 24.02
N SER A 243 14.35 19.69 25.13
CA SER A 243 15.10 19.29 26.31
C SER A 243 15.73 17.92 26.05
N GLN A 244 17.02 17.94 25.75
CA GLN A 244 17.93 16.79 25.56
C GLN A 244 17.83 15.72 26.67
N SER A 245 17.22 16.02 27.82
CA SER A 245 16.95 15.09 28.92
C SER A 245 15.81 14.09 28.66
N PHE A 246 14.81 14.42 27.83
CA PHE A 246 13.72 13.48 27.51
C PHE A 246 14.20 12.33 26.60
N TRP A 247 15.08 12.64 25.64
CA TRP A 247 15.71 11.66 24.76
C TRP A 247 16.64 10.68 25.48
N ASN A 248 17.20 11.07 26.64
CA ASN A 248 18.10 10.21 27.41
C ASN A 248 17.39 9.14 28.24
N SER A 249 16.07 9.25 28.46
CA SER A 249 15.34 8.37 29.39
C SER A 249 14.39 7.37 28.73
N THR A 250 14.14 7.47 27.41
CA THR A 250 13.28 6.53 26.67
C THR A 250 13.97 5.82 25.50
N LEU A 251 15.16 6.25 25.08
CA LEU A 251 15.99 5.52 24.14
C LEU A 251 17.00 4.66 24.90
N VAL A 252 16.66 3.38 25.09
CA VAL A 252 17.69 2.32 25.21
C VAL A 252 18.47 2.38 23.90
N ARG A 253 19.53 3.18 23.91
CA ARG A 253 20.40 3.48 22.77
C ARG A 253 21.20 2.21 22.48
N ASP A 254 20.71 1.38 21.58
CA ASP A 254 21.50 0.32 20.98
C ASP A 254 22.60 0.98 20.15
N LYS A 255 23.82 1.03 20.70
CA LYS A 255 24.97 1.76 20.14
C LYS A 255 25.64 1.04 18.96
N SER A 256 25.03 0.00 18.40
CA SER A 256 25.68 -0.88 17.43
C SER A 256 25.24 -0.71 15.97
N ALA A 257 24.21 0.10 15.67
CA ALA A 257 23.63 0.10 14.34
C ALA A 257 23.95 1.36 13.51
N THR A 258 24.87 1.15 12.57
CA THR A 258 25.04 1.86 11.30
C THR A 258 23.74 2.44 10.74
N SER A 259 23.74 3.75 10.44
CA SER A 259 22.90 4.47 9.48
C SER A 259 21.53 3.86 9.10
N GLY A 260 20.64 3.67 10.09
CA GLY A 260 19.28 3.19 9.87
C GLY A 260 18.24 4.30 10.08
N ILE A 261 17.22 4.35 9.22
CA ILE A 261 16.02 5.17 9.42
C ILE A 261 15.16 4.47 10.49
N TYR A 262 15.07 5.02 11.70
CA TYR A 262 14.21 4.48 12.76
C TYR A 262 12.85 5.19 12.78
N ARG A 263 11.79 4.39 12.76
CA ARG A 263 10.41 4.85 13.01
C ARG A 263 10.04 4.43 14.41
N TYR A 264 9.54 5.36 15.22
CA TYR A 264 8.99 5.03 16.53
C TYR A 264 7.68 5.76 16.75
N CYS A 265 6.72 5.06 17.36
CA CYS A 265 5.46 5.66 17.78
C CYS A 265 5.64 6.19 19.20
N ILE A 266 5.33 7.45 19.45
CA ILE A 266 5.27 7.95 20.83
C ILE A 266 3.89 7.66 21.40
N VAL A 267 3.88 7.03 22.57
CA VAL A 267 2.66 6.83 23.36
C VAL A 267 2.53 8.03 24.30
N PRO A 268 1.51 8.89 24.15
CA PRO A 268 1.29 10.00 25.07
C PRO A 268 0.97 9.45 26.47
N LYS A 269 1.50 10.10 27.52
CA LYS A 269 1.39 9.63 28.92
C LYS A 269 -0.02 9.76 29.51
N GLN A 270 -0.95 10.44 28.85
CA GLN A 270 -2.30 10.69 29.35
C GLN A 270 -3.36 9.94 28.54
N ALA A 271 -4.28 9.27 29.24
CA ALA A 271 -5.34 8.46 28.64
C ALA A 271 -6.32 9.26 27.74
N TYR A 272 -6.44 10.57 27.97
CA TYR A 272 -7.29 11.48 27.18
C TYR A 272 -6.70 11.85 25.80
N MET A 273 -5.41 11.56 25.57
CA MET A 273 -4.74 11.72 24.29
C MET A 273 -4.81 10.44 23.43
N LEU A 274 -5.86 9.62 23.60
CA LEU A 274 -6.02 8.36 22.85
C LEU A 274 -6.04 8.59 21.33
N CYS A 275 -6.55 9.76 20.91
CA CYS A 275 -6.60 10.21 19.51
C CYS A 275 -5.32 10.92 19.04
N GLU A 276 -4.42 11.28 19.95
CA GLU A 276 -3.23 12.10 19.68
C GLU A 276 -1.99 11.22 19.71
N ARG A 277 -1.89 10.31 18.72
CA ARG A 277 -0.69 9.52 18.49
C ARG A 277 0.07 10.09 17.31
N THR A 278 1.33 10.40 17.54
CA THR A 278 2.24 10.93 16.53
C THR A 278 3.29 9.87 16.21
N LEU A 279 3.46 9.61 14.93
CA LEU A 279 4.62 8.91 14.41
C LEU A 279 5.76 9.93 14.38
N GLU A 280 6.81 9.69 15.17
CA GLU A 280 8.01 10.50 15.10
C GLU A 280 9.08 9.77 14.29
N PHE A 281 9.71 10.55 13.45
CA PHE A 281 10.66 10.11 12.48
C PHE A 281 12.03 10.59 12.94
N SER A 282 13.00 9.68 13.17
CA SER A 282 14.39 10.08 13.39
C SER A 282 14.93 10.61 12.06
N THR A 283 14.79 11.92 11.79
CA THR A 283 15.30 12.64 10.61
C THR A 283 15.49 11.75 9.35
N PRO A 284 14.43 11.13 8.78
CA PRO A 284 14.55 10.21 7.66
C PRO A 284 14.81 10.94 6.35
N TYR A 285 14.42 12.21 6.33
CA TYR A 285 14.44 13.07 5.17
C TYR A 285 15.28 14.27 5.54
N VAL A 286 16.44 14.39 4.89
CA VAL A 286 17.42 15.45 5.16
C VAL A 286 16.84 16.85 4.88
N TRP A 287 15.74 16.94 4.12
CA TRP A 287 15.20 18.20 3.60
C TRP A 287 13.72 18.44 3.91
N TRP A 288 13.08 17.60 4.72
CA TRP A 288 11.65 17.77 5.00
C TRP A 288 11.39 18.57 6.29
N THR A 289 10.44 19.48 6.22
CA THR A 289 9.88 20.16 7.39
C THR A 289 8.98 19.21 8.17
N GLN A 290 8.83 19.46 9.48
CA GLN A 290 7.91 18.68 10.32
C GLN A 290 6.46 18.73 9.81
N GLU A 291 6.04 19.84 9.21
CA GLU A 291 4.71 20.03 8.65
C GLU A 291 4.46 19.09 7.45
N GLN A 292 5.46 18.91 6.57
CA GLN A 292 5.38 17.99 5.43
C GLN A 292 5.23 16.53 5.88
N VAL A 293 6.01 16.17 6.90
CA VAL A 293 5.97 14.83 7.51
C VAL A 293 4.59 14.56 8.13
N GLN A 294 4.04 15.54 8.87
CA GLN A 294 2.72 15.41 9.50
C GLN A 294 1.62 15.26 8.44
N SER A 295 1.62 16.11 7.41
CA SER A 295 0.66 16.03 6.29
C SER A 295 0.68 14.68 5.60
N GLU A 296 1.87 14.12 5.33
CA GLU A 296 1.99 12.78 4.72
C GLU A 296 1.38 11.69 5.62
N VAL A 297 1.74 11.69 6.91
CA VAL A 297 1.23 10.69 7.86
C VAL A 297 -0.29 10.76 7.96
N GLU A 298 -0.86 11.96 8.03
CA GLU A 298 -2.29 12.16 8.15
C GLU A 298 -3.05 11.63 6.91
N ILE A 299 -2.55 11.92 5.71
CA ILE A 299 -3.14 11.44 4.46
C ILE A 299 -3.07 9.91 4.36
N ILE A 300 -1.96 9.32 4.78
CA ILE A 300 -1.82 7.85 4.73
C ILE A 300 -2.73 7.19 5.77
N GLN A 301 -2.82 7.73 6.98
CA GLN A 301 -3.70 7.21 8.03
C GLN A 301 -5.17 7.23 7.59
N ILE A 302 -5.68 8.33 7.02
CA ILE A 302 -7.07 8.39 6.53
C ILE A 302 -7.31 7.39 5.38
N VAL A 303 -6.39 7.29 4.42
CA VAL A 303 -6.52 6.34 3.30
C VAL A 303 -6.56 4.90 3.81
N VAL A 304 -5.68 4.54 4.74
CA VAL A 304 -5.67 3.20 5.35
C VAL A 304 -6.97 2.93 6.11
N LEU A 305 -7.48 3.90 6.88
CA LEU A 305 -8.76 3.76 7.59
C LEU A 305 -9.92 3.54 6.62
N VAL A 306 -10.02 4.33 5.54
CA VAL A 306 -11.06 4.16 4.50
C VAL A 306 -10.99 2.77 3.89
N LEU A 307 -9.80 2.33 3.48
CA LEU A 307 -9.61 1.02 2.87
C LEU A 307 -9.92 -0.12 3.84
N LEU A 308 -9.55 0.01 5.12
CA LEU A 308 -9.90 -0.96 6.16
C LEU A 308 -11.39 -1.02 6.43
N THR A 309 -12.10 0.12 6.42
CA THR A 309 -13.56 0.13 6.57
C THR A 309 -14.25 -0.52 5.39
N LEU A 310 -13.87 -0.19 4.15
CA LEU A 310 -14.43 -0.83 2.96
C LEU A 310 -14.20 -2.34 2.99
N ASN A 311 -12.97 -2.77 3.31
CA ASN A 311 -12.63 -4.18 3.37
C ASN A 311 -13.33 -4.90 4.54
N GLY A 312 -13.45 -4.24 5.70
CA GLY A 312 -14.20 -4.74 6.85
C GLY A 312 -15.68 -4.96 6.54
N CYS A 313 -16.31 -4.06 5.78
CA CYS A 313 -17.69 -4.23 5.30
C CYS A 313 -17.82 -5.43 4.36
N LEU A 314 -16.89 -5.59 3.41
CA LEU A 314 -16.90 -6.73 2.48
C LEU A 314 -16.72 -8.06 3.22
N HIS A 315 -15.77 -8.14 4.15
CA HIS A 315 -15.60 -9.32 5.00
C HIS A 315 -16.84 -9.63 5.82
N PHE A 316 -17.44 -8.62 6.45
CA PHE A 316 -18.68 -8.80 7.21
C PHE A 316 -19.81 -9.39 6.35
N LEU A 317 -20.03 -8.84 5.15
CA LEU A 317 -21.04 -9.36 4.22
C LEU A 317 -20.75 -10.80 3.80
N LEU A 318 -19.49 -11.14 3.53
CA LEU A 318 -19.10 -12.51 3.19
C LEU A 318 -19.31 -13.49 4.35
N PHE A 319 -19.00 -13.09 5.58
CA PHE A 319 -19.23 -13.92 6.77
C PHE A 319 -20.71 -14.13 7.07
N ILE A 320 -21.54 -13.10 6.92
CA ILE A 320 -23.00 -13.22 7.08
C ILE A 320 -23.60 -14.11 5.99
N TYR A 321 -23.13 -13.94 4.74
CA TYR A 321 -23.54 -14.80 3.64
C TYR A 321 -23.18 -16.27 3.90
N ASP A 322 -21.96 -16.55 4.37
CA ASP A 322 -21.56 -17.93 4.70
C ASP A 322 -22.32 -18.49 5.92
N ALA A 323 -22.66 -17.66 6.90
CA ALA A 323 -23.37 -18.09 8.10
C ALA A 323 -24.84 -18.46 7.83
N PHE A 324 -25.53 -17.70 6.96
CA PHE A 324 -26.99 -17.79 6.78
C PHE A 324 -27.44 -18.12 5.36
N GLY A 325 -26.58 -17.94 4.36
CA GLY A 325 -26.92 -18.10 2.94
C GLY A 325 -26.65 -19.49 2.36
N SER A 326 -26.19 -20.45 3.18
CA SER A 326 -25.90 -21.84 2.76
C SER A 326 -26.88 -22.88 3.30
#